data_AF-A0A9Y2ID64-F1
#
_entry.id   AF-A0A9Y2ID64-F1
#
_cell.length_a   1.000
_cell.length_b   1.000
_cell.length_c   1.000
_cell.angle_alpha   90.00
_cell.angle_beta   90.00
_cell.angle_gamma   90.00
#
_symmetry.space_group_name_H-M   'P 1'
#
loop_
_entity.id
_entity.type
_entity.pdbx_description
1 polymer ?
#
loop_
_entity_poly.entity_id
_entity_poly.type
_entity_poly.pdbx_seq_one_letter_code
_entity_poly.pdbx_strand_id
1 'polypeptide(L)'
;MPNTTPPEPAAAVPAQAMALEALQAWARNRDRMPDDRATLVALAWRTGARNIRELARLADVSRDTIYADLRARGIDAGDRTAAATTPKYQPLTAAAIAGLGRLVQTRALPSLIGADRQPLAEAVWALGIALDRIEHLLEHPHGTDDTAGEAGIGSRAQVLQDIVDRAATVIDEAQGLLTEEFAGFTDAQLAARTEEAEIAALDGGQRPVVERAELQLALPNDEAPAVTMTLYRPSGGLLAVSSDSPLVAGQLDRRGHVALTAAFDVIARALEAVLTDDAYLDDTINKGDHRD
;
A
#
# COMPACT_ATOMS: atom_id res chain seq x y z
N MET A 1 20.27 15.96 27.74
CA MET A 1 19.73 15.63 26.41
C MET A 1 18.85 14.40 26.58
N PRO A 2 17.55 14.45 26.23
CA PRO A 2 16.70 13.27 26.32
C PRO A 2 17.22 12.20 25.36
N ASN A 3 17.42 11.01 25.88
CA ASN A 3 17.86 9.84 25.14
C ASN A 3 16.62 9.29 24.41
N THR A 4 16.29 9.83 23.24
CA THR A 4 15.21 9.32 22.41
C THR A 4 15.70 8.02 21.77
N THR A 5 15.34 6.90 22.41
CA THR A 5 15.39 5.59 21.77
C THR A 5 14.66 5.69 20.41
N PRO A 6 15.27 5.22 19.30
CA PRO A 6 14.61 5.23 18.01
C PRO A 6 13.24 4.54 18.12
N PRO A 7 12.18 5.08 17.51
CA PRO A 7 10.90 4.40 17.48
C PRO A 7 11.09 2.98 16.93
N GLU A 8 10.56 1.99 17.64
CA GLU A 8 10.51 0.61 17.20
C GLU A 8 9.83 0.56 15.82
N PRO A 9 10.39 -0.13 14.81
CA PRO A 9 9.82 -0.11 13.47
C PRO A 9 8.37 -0.61 13.51
N ALA A 10 7.48 0.13 12.84
CA ALA A 10 6.07 -0.23 12.66
C ALA A 10 5.94 -1.73 12.33
N ALA A 11 4.97 -2.40 12.97
CA ALA A 11 4.78 -3.85 12.88
C ALA A 11 4.88 -4.33 11.42
N ALA A 12 5.96 -5.02 11.10
CA ALA A 12 6.20 -5.50 9.74
C ALA A 12 5.01 -6.38 9.32
N VAL A 13 4.46 -6.15 8.11
CA VAL A 13 3.46 -7.05 7.53
C VAL A 13 3.96 -8.49 7.72
N PRO A 14 3.18 -9.38 8.33
CA PRO A 14 3.68 -10.70 8.67
C PRO A 14 4.10 -11.40 7.38
N ALA A 15 5.37 -11.83 7.31
CA ALA A 15 5.97 -12.40 6.09
C ALA A 15 5.12 -13.54 5.47
N GLN A 16 4.33 -14.23 6.31
CA GLN A 16 3.35 -15.21 5.87
C GLN A 16 2.28 -14.62 4.95
N ALA A 17 1.70 -13.48 5.29
CA ALA A 17 0.65 -12.84 4.50
C ALA A 17 1.16 -12.47 3.10
N MET A 18 2.34 -11.84 3.02
CA MET A 18 2.98 -11.49 1.74
C MET A 18 3.26 -12.74 0.89
N ALA A 19 3.70 -13.83 1.51
CA ALA A 19 3.97 -15.08 0.82
C ALA A 19 2.69 -15.73 0.24
N LEU A 20 1.59 -15.70 1.00
CA LEU A 20 0.29 -16.21 0.57
C LEU A 20 -0.30 -15.33 -0.55
N GLU A 21 -0.17 -14.02 -0.44
CA GLU A 21 -0.58 -13.08 -1.49
C GLU A 21 0.22 -13.31 -2.78
N ALA A 22 1.54 -13.46 -2.70
CA ALA A 22 2.38 -13.76 -3.84
C ALA A 22 2.00 -15.09 -4.51
N LEU A 23 1.69 -16.13 -3.73
CA LEU A 23 1.21 -17.41 -4.25
C LEU A 23 -0.14 -17.28 -4.97
N GLN A 24 -1.05 -16.48 -4.42
CA GLN A 24 -2.34 -16.19 -5.06
C GLN A 24 -2.18 -15.36 -6.34
N ALA A 25 -1.26 -14.40 -6.34
CA ALA A 25 -0.92 -13.59 -7.52
C ALA A 25 -0.31 -14.46 -8.63
N TRP A 26 0.51 -15.45 -8.28
CA TRP A 26 1.02 -16.44 -9.23
C TRP A 26 -0.10 -17.22 -9.90
N ALA A 27 -1.12 -17.69 -9.16
CA ALA A 27 -2.22 -18.45 -9.74
C ALA A 27 -2.94 -17.67 -10.86
N ARG A 28 -3.13 -16.35 -10.67
CA ARG A 28 -3.69 -15.44 -11.68
C ARG A 28 -2.79 -15.19 -12.89
N ASN A 29 -1.48 -15.46 -12.76
CA ASN A 29 -0.45 -15.16 -13.76
C ASN A 29 0.33 -16.42 -14.20
N ARG A 30 -0.20 -17.62 -13.95
CA ARG A 30 0.55 -18.89 -14.08
C ARG A 30 1.18 -19.09 -15.46
N ASP A 31 0.52 -18.63 -16.52
CA ASP A 31 0.99 -18.76 -17.90
C ASP A 31 2.20 -17.85 -18.20
N ARG A 32 2.42 -16.81 -17.39
CA ARG A 32 3.54 -15.86 -17.53
C ARG A 32 4.73 -16.22 -16.65
N MET A 33 4.53 -17.01 -15.60
CA MET A 33 5.53 -17.34 -14.58
C MET A 33 5.51 -18.84 -14.23
N PRO A 34 5.57 -19.76 -15.21
CA PRO A 34 5.33 -21.19 -14.94
C PRO A 34 6.32 -21.81 -13.94
N ASP A 35 7.55 -21.28 -13.87
CA ASP A 35 8.65 -21.85 -13.09
C ASP A 35 8.68 -21.40 -11.61
N ASP A 36 7.89 -20.37 -11.26
CA ASP A 36 7.96 -19.72 -9.93
C ASP A 36 7.11 -20.40 -8.85
N ARG A 37 6.14 -21.25 -9.25
CA ARG A 37 5.18 -21.88 -8.33
C ARG A 37 5.87 -22.55 -7.14
N ALA A 38 6.83 -23.43 -7.43
CA ALA A 38 7.51 -24.19 -6.38
C ALA A 38 8.30 -23.29 -5.42
N THR A 39 8.84 -22.18 -5.92
CA THR A 39 9.52 -21.17 -5.08
C THR A 39 8.52 -20.51 -4.12
N LEU A 40 7.36 -20.11 -4.62
CA LEU A 40 6.33 -19.40 -3.85
C LEU A 40 5.64 -20.31 -2.83
N VAL A 41 5.38 -21.57 -3.18
CA VAL A 41 4.89 -22.58 -2.24
C VAL A 41 5.89 -22.80 -1.09
N ALA A 42 7.18 -22.93 -1.42
CA ALA A 42 8.23 -23.07 -0.42
C ALA A 42 8.41 -21.81 0.44
N LEU A 43 8.23 -20.62 -0.14
CA LEU A 43 8.22 -19.35 0.59
C LEU A 43 7.12 -19.34 1.64
N ALA A 44 5.87 -19.57 1.23
CA ALA A 44 4.70 -19.58 2.12
C ALA A 44 4.87 -20.60 3.25
N TRP A 45 5.39 -21.79 2.94
CA TRP A 45 5.76 -22.76 3.96
C TRP A 45 6.82 -22.18 4.90
N ARG A 46 7.97 -21.73 4.43
CA ARG A 46 9.03 -21.23 5.31
C ARG A 46 8.59 -20.06 6.21
N THR A 47 7.67 -19.22 5.76
CA THR A 47 7.11 -18.10 6.52
C THR A 47 5.99 -18.48 7.50
N GLY A 48 5.56 -19.75 7.54
CA GLY A 48 4.64 -20.25 8.57
C GLY A 48 3.35 -20.91 8.07
N ALA A 49 3.02 -20.82 6.77
CA ALA A 49 1.81 -21.44 6.24
C ALA A 49 1.96 -22.98 6.20
N ARG A 50 1.38 -23.69 7.18
CA ARG A 50 1.47 -25.17 7.30
C ARG A 50 0.25 -25.92 6.75
N ASN A 51 -0.76 -25.22 6.24
CA ASN A 51 -2.00 -25.83 5.75
C ASN A 51 -1.93 -26.15 4.25
N ILE A 52 -1.63 -27.39 3.90
CA ILE A 52 -1.53 -27.86 2.51
C ILE A 52 -2.82 -27.61 1.71
N ARG A 53 -4.00 -27.71 2.33
CA ARG A 53 -5.28 -27.48 1.63
C ARG A 53 -5.42 -26.02 1.23
N GLU A 54 -5.01 -25.12 2.11
CA GLU A 54 -5.04 -23.68 1.87
C GLU A 54 -4.04 -23.28 0.79
N LEU A 55 -2.80 -23.78 0.84
CA LEU A 55 -1.79 -23.55 -0.19
C LEU A 55 -2.27 -24.03 -1.56
N ALA A 56 -2.86 -25.24 -1.63
CA ALA A 56 -3.42 -25.79 -2.86
C ALA A 56 -4.56 -24.91 -3.41
N ARG A 57 -5.45 -24.42 -2.53
CA ARG A 57 -6.55 -23.53 -2.91
C ARG A 57 -6.05 -22.19 -3.44
N LEU A 58 -5.08 -21.56 -2.76
CA LEU A 58 -4.54 -20.25 -3.16
C LEU A 58 -3.76 -20.33 -4.47
N ALA A 59 -3.03 -21.43 -4.69
CA ALA A 59 -2.28 -21.68 -5.90
C ALA A 59 -3.14 -22.24 -7.06
N ASP A 60 -4.42 -22.56 -6.84
CA ASP A 60 -5.28 -23.24 -7.83
C ASP A 60 -4.65 -24.53 -8.40
N VAL A 61 -4.11 -25.37 -7.53
CA VAL A 61 -3.50 -26.67 -7.91
C VAL A 61 -3.93 -27.80 -6.96
N SER A 62 -3.62 -29.04 -7.33
CA SER A 62 -3.86 -30.20 -6.48
C SER A 62 -2.93 -30.22 -5.26
N ARG A 63 -3.34 -30.92 -4.18
CA ARG A 63 -2.47 -31.12 -3.01
C ARG A 63 -1.21 -31.91 -3.36
N ASP A 64 -1.32 -32.86 -4.28
CA ASP A 64 -0.18 -33.67 -4.73
C ASP A 64 0.89 -32.80 -5.41
N THR A 65 0.45 -31.78 -6.17
CA THR A 65 1.32 -30.75 -6.74
C THR A 65 2.05 -29.97 -5.65
N ILE A 66 1.35 -29.55 -4.58
CA ILE A 66 1.99 -28.86 -3.45
C ILE A 66 3.05 -29.75 -2.78
N TYR A 67 2.74 -31.03 -2.53
CA TYR A 67 3.72 -31.96 -1.98
C TYR A 67 4.94 -32.14 -2.90
N ALA A 68 4.72 -32.21 -4.21
CA ALA A 68 5.80 -32.31 -5.20
C ALA A 68 6.68 -31.05 -5.21
N ASP A 69 6.07 -29.86 -5.18
CA ASP A 69 6.77 -28.57 -5.16
C ASP A 69 7.61 -28.39 -3.89
N LEU A 70 7.05 -28.72 -2.71
CA LEU A 70 7.77 -28.68 -1.45
C LEU A 70 8.97 -29.64 -1.48
N ARG A 71 8.77 -30.87 -1.96
CA ARG A 71 9.84 -31.86 -2.11
C ARG A 71 10.94 -31.38 -3.07
N ALA A 72 10.57 -30.75 -4.19
CA ALA A 72 11.52 -30.18 -5.16
C ALA A 72 12.38 -29.05 -4.55
N ARG A 73 11.91 -28.41 -3.48
CA ARG A 73 12.64 -27.40 -2.70
C ARG A 73 13.29 -27.94 -1.42
N GLY A 74 13.35 -29.27 -1.28
CA GLY A 74 13.97 -29.95 -0.15
C GLY A 74 13.19 -29.81 1.16
N ILE A 75 11.88 -29.56 1.09
CA ILE A 75 11.01 -29.41 2.26
C ILE A 75 10.21 -30.70 2.46
N ASP A 76 10.31 -31.29 3.65
CA ASP A 76 9.42 -32.36 4.09
C ASP A 76 8.17 -31.76 4.75
N ALA A 77 7.02 -31.91 4.10
CA ALA A 77 5.73 -31.44 4.62
C ALA A 77 5.24 -32.23 5.84
N GLY A 78 5.83 -33.40 6.13
CA GLY A 78 5.58 -34.19 7.33
C GLY A 78 6.21 -33.58 8.59
N ASP A 79 7.33 -32.89 8.44
CA ASP A 79 7.98 -32.15 9.52
C ASP A 79 7.38 -30.74 9.67
N ARG A 80 6.29 -30.67 10.44
CA ARG A 80 5.65 -29.40 10.79
C ARG A 80 6.34 -28.67 11.94
N THR A 81 7.29 -29.34 12.61
CA THR A 81 8.03 -28.81 13.75
C THR A 81 9.29 -28.07 13.36
N ALA A 82 9.75 -28.24 12.11
CA ALA A 82 10.79 -27.41 11.51
C ALA A 82 10.46 -25.94 11.73
N ALA A 83 11.34 -25.25 12.47
CA ALA A 83 11.23 -23.83 12.73
C ALA A 83 11.05 -23.07 11.41
N ALA A 84 10.27 -21.99 11.45
CA ALA A 84 10.20 -21.07 10.31
C ALA A 84 11.61 -20.56 10.02
N THR A 85 12.24 -21.08 8.97
CA THR A 85 13.55 -20.61 8.52
C THR A 85 13.34 -19.54 7.48
N THR A 86 13.81 -18.32 7.75
CA THR A 86 13.84 -17.27 6.73
C THR A 86 14.56 -17.79 5.49
N PRO A 87 13.91 -17.85 4.32
CA PRO A 87 14.54 -18.40 3.15
C PRO A 87 15.72 -17.49 2.75
N LYS A 88 16.83 -18.12 2.36
CA LYS A 88 17.99 -17.39 1.81
C LYS A 88 17.70 -17.04 0.35
N TYR A 89 16.93 -15.98 0.12
CA TYR A 89 16.81 -15.41 -1.22
C TYR A 89 18.08 -14.65 -1.59
N GLN A 90 18.36 -14.60 -2.88
CA GLN A 90 19.32 -13.61 -3.37
C GLN A 90 18.74 -12.22 -3.03
N PRO A 91 19.56 -11.32 -2.49
CA PRO A 91 19.15 -9.93 -2.30
C PRO A 91 18.62 -9.36 -3.61
N LEU A 92 17.63 -8.49 -3.49
CA LEU A 92 17.17 -7.69 -4.63
C LEU A 92 18.37 -6.88 -5.16
N THR A 93 18.73 -7.10 -6.42
CA THR A 93 19.89 -6.42 -7.03
C THR A 93 19.42 -5.19 -7.82
N ALA A 94 20.29 -4.18 -7.91
CA ALA A 94 20.06 -3.02 -8.77
C ALA A 94 19.74 -3.44 -10.21
N ALA A 95 20.52 -4.37 -10.77
CA ALA A 95 20.30 -4.89 -12.13
C ALA A 95 18.91 -5.51 -12.34
N ALA A 96 18.36 -6.22 -11.34
CA ALA A 96 17.02 -6.79 -11.43
C ALA A 96 15.95 -5.69 -11.47
N ILE A 97 16.07 -4.67 -10.62
CA ILE A 97 15.15 -3.51 -10.60
C ILE A 97 15.26 -2.69 -11.87
N ALA A 98 16.47 -2.42 -12.36
CA ALA A 98 16.71 -1.73 -13.61
C ALA A 98 16.07 -2.47 -14.81
N GLY A 99 16.17 -3.80 -14.82
CA GLY A 99 15.50 -4.64 -15.82
C GLY A 99 13.98 -4.48 -15.81
N LEU A 100 13.38 -4.43 -14.62
CA LEU A 100 11.95 -4.23 -14.45
C LEU A 100 11.52 -2.80 -14.86
N GLY A 101 12.25 -1.77 -14.43
CA GLY A 101 11.99 -0.37 -14.78
C GLY A 101 11.95 -0.17 -16.29
N ARG A 102 12.99 -0.65 -17.00
CA ARG A 102 13.05 -0.63 -18.48
C ARG A 102 11.89 -1.37 -19.14
N LEU A 103 11.53 -2.54 -18.62
CA LEU A 103 10.40 -3.31 -19.16
C LEU A 103 9.10 -2.54 -19.04
N VAL A 104 8.82 -1.99 -17.84
CA VAL A 104 7.63 -1.19 -17.54
C VAL A 104 7.55 0.04 -18.47
N GLN A 105 8.63 0.82 -18.57
CA GLN A 105 8.70 2.00 -19.44
C GLN A 105 8.52 1.65 -20.91
N THR A 106 9.18 0.60 -21.40
CA THR A 106 9.07 0.17 -22.81
C THR A 106 7.63 -0.21 -23.17
N ARG A 107 6.88 -0.78 -22.21
CA ARG A 107 5.48 -1.16 -22.41
C ARG A 107 4.52 0.02 -22.35
N ALA A 108 4.81 1.04 -21.56
CA ALA A 108 4.01 2.26 -21.50
C ALA A 108 4.21 3.16 -22.73
N LEU A 109 5.42 3.15 -23.31
CA LEU A 109 5.84 4.12 -24.33
C LEU A 109 4.87 4.28 -25.53
N PRO A 110 4.32 3.20 -26.14
CA PRO A 110 3.39 3.35 -27.26
C PRO A 110 2.14 4.16 -26.90
N SER A 111 1.60 3.99 -25.69
CA SER A 111 0.42 4.70 -25.21
C SER A 111 0.70 6.16 -24.83
N LEU A 112 1.96 6.52 -24.54
CA LEU A 112 2.35 7.90 -24.22
C LEU A 112 2.62 8.77 -25.45
N ILE A 113 3.09 8.14 -26.54
CA ILE A 113 3.39 8.81 -27.81
C ILE A 113 2.11 8.97 -28.66
N GLY A 114 1.11 8.12 -28.44
CA GLY A 114 -0.18 8.21 -29.12
C GLY A 114 -0.92 9.54 -28.89
N ALA A 115 -1.83 9.88 -29.80
CA ALA A 115 -2.69 11.05 -29.67
C ALA A 115 -3.70 10.93 -28.50
N ASP A 116 -3.98 9.71 -28.07
CA ASP A 116 -4.85 9.40 -26.93
C ASP A 116 -3.99 8.86 -25.78
N ARG A 117 -3.48 9.78 -24.96
CA ARG A 117 -2.69 9.43 -23.78
C ARG A 117 -3.60 8.84 -22.73
N GLN A 118 -3.35 7.58 -22.40
CA GLN A 118 -4.13 6.89 -21.38
C GLN A 118 -3.58 7.19 -19.98
N PRO A 119 -4.43 7.56 -19.01
CA PRO A 119 -4.03 7.81 -17.62
C PRO A 119 -3.19 6.66 -17.01
N LEU A 120 -3.59 5.41 -17.30
CA LEU A 120 -2.87 4.22 -16.86
C LEU A 120 -1.44 4.14 -17.43
N ALA A 121 -1.21 4.64 -18.65
CA ALA A 121 0.13 4.66 -19.22
C ALA A 121 1.04 5.65 -18.49
N GLU A 122 0.51 6.78 -18.01
CA GLU A 122 1.23 7.76 -17.21
C GLU A 122 1.60 7.19 -15.83
N ALA A 123 0.66 6.48 -15.18
CA ALA A 123 0.94 5.74 -13.95
C ALA A 123 2.04 4.69 -14.14
N VAL A 124 1.93 3.86 -15.19
CA VAL A 124 2.94 2.82 -15.49
C VAL A 124 4.30 3.46 -15.77
N TRP A 125 4.34 4.60 -16.46
CA TRP A 125 5.58 5.34 -16.68
C TRP A 125 6.19 5.90 -15.40
N ALA A 126 5.38 6.52 -14.54
CA ALA A 126 5.80 7.02 -13.24
C ALA A 126 6.37 5.90 -12.36
N LEU A 127 5.74 4.73 -12.37
CA LEU A 127 6.26 3.52 -11.71
C LEU A 127 7.62 3.11 -12.26
N GLY A 128 7.79 3.14 -13.59
CA GLY A 128 9.07 2.90 -14.25
C GLY A 128 10.18 3.83 -13.75
N ILE A 129 9.89 5.13 -13.65
CA ILE A 129 10.85 6.12 -13.11
C ILE A 129 11.16 5.82 -11.63
N ALA A 130 10.15 5.50 -10.82
CA ALA A 130 10.36 5.15 -9.41
C ALA A 130 11.28 3.93 -9.25
N LEU A 131 11.15 2.93 -10.12
CA LEU A 131 12.04 1.76 -10.13
C LEU A 131 13.49 2.15 -10.47
N ASP A 132 13.71 3.03 -11.45
CA ASP A 132 15.06 3.53 -11.76
C ASP A 132 15.68 4.30 -10.57
N ARG A 133 14.87 5.01 -9.78
CA ARG A 133 15.34 5.66 -8.55
C ARG A 133 15.69 4.66 -7.45
N ILE A 134 14.91 3.58 -7.32
CA ILE A 134 15.21 2.50 -6.38
C ILE A 134 16.49 1.77 -6.80
N GLU A 135 16.70 1.50 -8.09
CA GLU A 135 17.97 0.99 -8.63
C GLU A 135 19.13 1.89 -8.16
N HIS A 136 19.04 3.20 -8.39
CA HIS A 136 20.09 4.14 -8.01
C HIS A 136 20.44 4.06 -6.52
N LEU A 137 19.43 3.97 -5.65
CA LEU A 137 19.63 3.81 -4.20
C LEU A 137 20.24 2.45 -3.81
N LEU A 138 20.00 1.39 -4.58
CA LEU A 138 20.60 0.08 -4.36
C LEU A 138 22.08 0.05 -4.78
N GLU A 139 22.44 0.78 -5.85
CA GLU A 139 23.85 0.94 -6.26
C GLU A 139 24.62 1.85 -5.30
N HIS A 140 23.94 2.85 -4.72
CA HIS A 140 24.55 3.88 -3.87
C HIS A 140 23.86 3.95 -2.48
N PRO A 141 23.93 2.89 -1.65
CA PRO A 141 23.14 2.79 -0.42
C PRO A 141 23.44 3.86 0.64
N HIS A 142 24.64 4.44 0.63
CA HIS A 142 25.04 5.48 1.58
C HIS A 142 24.88 6.90 1.03
N GLY A 143 24.34 7.06 -0.17
CA GLY A 143 24.31 8.34 -0.88
C GLY A 143 25.69 8.72 -1.42
N THR A 144 25.70 9.46 -2.52
CA THR A 144 26.91 10.09 -3.05
C THR A 144 27.02 11.49 -2.44
N ASP A 145 27.31 11.58 -1.14
CA ASP A 145 27.46 12.88 -0.47
C ASP A 145 28.60 13.74 -1.05
N ASP A 146 29.45 13.16 -1.92
CA ASP A 146 30.72 13.78 -2.34
C ASP A 146 30.90 14.02 -3.86
N THR A 147 29.96 13.63 -4.73
CA THR A 147 30.12 13.88 -6.18
C THR A 147 29.38 15.12 -6.62
N ALA A 148 29.87 16.28 -6.19
CA ALA A 148 29.46 17.60 -6.68
C ALA A 148 29.71 17.84 -8.20
N GLY A 149 29.99 16.80 -8.98
CA GLY A 149 30.46 16.91 -10.37
C GLY A 149 29.78 16.02 -11.41
N GLU A 150 29.03 14.97 -11.02
CA GLU A 150 28.37 14.09 -12.00
C GLU A 150 26.86 14.29 -12.00
N ALA A 151 26.43 15.12 -12.96
CA ALA A 151 25.11 15.16 -13.58
C ALA A 151 23.91 14.61 -12.78
N GLY A 152 23.42 15.41 -11.82
CA GLY A 152 22.00 15.71 -11.75
C GLY A 152 21.09 14.75 -10.97
N ILE A 153 21.60 13.72 -10.32
CA ILE A 153 20.80 12.96 -9.36
C ILE A 153 21.02 13.58 -7.97
N GLY A 154 19.93 14.10 -7.39
CA GLY A 154 19.96 14.84 -6.14
C GLY A 154 20.47 14.02 -4.94
N SER A 155 20.52 14.64 -3.77
CA SER A 155 20.84 13.94 -2.51
C SER A 155 19.93 12.73 -2.29
N ARG A 156 20.34 11.78 -1.43
CA ARG A 156 19.51 10.61 -1.09
C ARG A 156 18.08 10.99 -0.68
N ALA A 157 17.92 12.08 0.07
CA ALA A 157 16.62 12.60 0.46
C ALA A 157 15.80 13.08 -0.75
N GLN A 158 16.43 13.75 -1.72
CA GLN A 158 15.77 14.17 -2.97
C GLN A 158 15.36 12.96 -3.84
N VAL A 159 16.17 11.92 -3.90
CA VAL A 159 15.82 10.67 -4.61
C VAL A 159 14.64 9.98 -3.95
N LEU A 160 14.62 9.89 -2.61
CA LEU A 160 13.48 9.35 -1.86
C LEU A 160 12.22 10.19 -2.07
N GLN A 161 12.34 11.53 -2.08
CA GLN A 161 11.22 12.41 -2.37
C GLN A 161 10.68 12.21 -3.79
N ASP A 162 11.53 12.10 -4.82
CA ASP A 162 11.09 11.82 -6.19
C ASP A 162 10.36 10.47 -6.26
N ILE A 163 10.80 9.44 -5.53
CA ILE A 163 10.06 8.16 -5.43
C ILE A 163 8.66 8.38 -4.85
N VAL A 164 8.53 9.17 -3.78
CA VAL A 164 7.23 9.52 -3.18
C VAL A 164 6.35 10.28 -4.17
N ASP A 165 6.90 11.25 -4.89
CA ASP A 165 6.15 12.05 -5.88
C ASP A 165 5.65 11.18 -7.05
N ARG A 166 6.48 10.22 -7.51
CA ARG A 166 6.06 9.25 -8.54
C ARG A 166 5.00 8.29 -8.02
N ALA A 167 5.15 7.79 -6.79
CA ALA A 167 4.13 6.94 -6.17
C ALA A 167 2.80 7.69 -6.00
N ALA A 168 2.84 8.97 -5.64
CA ALA A 168 1.66 9.83 -5.56
C ALA A 168 0.96 9.95 -6.93
N THR A 169 1.73 10.09 -8.02
CA THR A 169 1.18 10.08 -9.39
C THR A 169 0.48 8.74 -9.69
N VAL A 170 1.11 7.60 -9.37
CA VAL A 170 0.51 6.27 -9.57
C VAL A 170 -0.81 6.13 -8.79
N ILE A 171 -0.82 6.61 -7.54
CA ILE A 171 -2.00 6.56 -6.67
C ILE A 171 -3.12 7.43 -7.24
N ASP A 172 -2.83 8.67 -7.63
CA ASP A 172 -3.83 9.60 -8.18
C ASP A 172 -4.49 9.04 -9.45
N GLU A 173 -3.70 8.46 -10.36
CA GLU A 173 -4.24 7.84 -11.57
C GLU A 173 -5.07 6.59 -11.27
N ALA A 174 -4.63 5.75 -10.33
CA ALA A 174 -5.41 4.59 -9.89
C ALA A 174 -6.74 5.01 -9.24
N GLN A 175 -6.74 6.09 -8.47
CA GLN A 175 -7.96 6.66 -7.88
C GLN A 175 -8.89 7.24 -8.95
N GLY A 176 -8.33 7.86 -10.00
CA GLY A 176 -9.08 8.30 -11.17
C GLY A 176 -9.84 7.13 -11.84
N LEU A 177 -9.13 6.06 -12.18
CA LEU A 177 -9.71 4.86 -12.79
C LEU A 177 -10.74 4.18 -11.88
N LEU A 178 -10.47 4.10 -10.58
CA LEU A 178 -11.42 3.56 -9.60
C LEU A 178 -12.71 4.41 -9.54
N THR A 179 -12.57 5.74 -9.65
CA THR A 179 -13.71 6.66 -9.71
C THR A 179 -14.54 6.42 -10.98
N GLU A 180 -13.91 6.15 -12.11
CA GLU A 180 -14.59 5.78 -13.36
C GLU A 180 -15.35 4.45 -13.22
N GLU A 181 -14.76 3.45 -12.57
CA GLU A 181 -15.44 2.19 -12.26
C GLU A 181 -16.68 2.41 -11.37
N PHE A 182 -16.59 3.38 -10.46
CA PHE A 182 -17.70 3.81 -9.61
C PHE A 182 -18.66 4.81 -10.27
N ALA A 183 -18.49 5.15 -11.55
CA ALA A 183 -19.41 6.06 -12.23
C ALA A 183 -20.87 5.55 -12.20
N GLY A 184 -21.07 4.23 -12.25
CA GLY A 184 -22.39 3.60 -12.16
C GLY A 184 -22.96 3.44 -10.75
N PHE A 185 -22.19 3.75 -9.70
CA PHE A 185 -22.64 3.55 -8.32
C PHE A 185 -23.53 4.72 -7.88
N THR A 186 -24.49 4.46 -6.99
CA THR A 186 -25.11 5.53 -6.19
C THR A 186 -24.20 5.92 -5.03
N ASP A 187 -24.42 7.09 -4.46
CA ASP A 187 -23.65 7.55 -3.30
C ASP A 187 -23.81 6.61 -2.11
N ALA A 188 -25.00 6.03 -1.93
CA ALA A 188 -25.26 5.02 -0.90
C ALA A 188 -24.48 3.71 -1.14
N GLN A 189 -24.33 3.27 -2.40
CA GLN A 189 -23.53 2.08 -2.73
C GLN A 189 -22.03 2.33 -2.49
N LEU A 190 -21.55 3.53 -2.82
CA LEU A 190 -20.15 3.90 -2.60
C LEU A 190 -19.85 4.05 -1.09
N ALA A 191 -20.77 4.64 -0.32
CA ALA A 191 -20.69 4.72 1.13
C ALA A 191 -20.63 3.32 1.76
N ALA A 192 -21.57 2.43 1.41
CA ALA A 192 -21.61 1.06 1.92
C ALA A 192 -20.32 0.27 1.60
N ARG A 193 -19.74 0.45 0.42
CA ARG A 193 -18.47 -0.21 0.05
C ARG A 193 -17.28 0.31 0.85
N THR A 194 -17.28 1.61 1.16
CA THR A 194 -16.23 2.21 1.99
C THR A 194 -16.35 1.75 3.44
N GLU A 195 -17.57 1.69 3.97
CA GLU A 195 -17.87 1.13 5.29
C GLU A 195 -17.48 -0.36 5.38
N GLU A 196 -17.78 -1.18 4.37
CA GLU A 196 -17.37 -2.59 4.33
C GLU A 196 -15.83 -2.74 4.37
N ALA A 197 -15.10 -1.90 3.65
CA ALA A 197 -13.63 -1.91 3.67
C ALA A 197 -13.07 -1.52 5.05
N GLU A 198 -13.72 -0.60 5.75
CA GLU A 198 -13.33 -0.20 7.11
C GLU A 198 -13.67 -1.24 8.15
N ILE A 199 -14.88 -1.83 8.09
CA ILE A 199 -15.25 -2.95 8.95
C ILE A 199 -14.23 -4.08 8.78
N ALA A 200 -13.84 -4.40 7.54
CA ALA A 200 -12.80 -5.39 7.28
C ALA A 200 -11.43 -5.01 7.89
N ALA A 201 -11.09 -3.71 7.92
CA ALA A 201 -9.88 -3.22 8.57
C ALA A 201 -9.95 -3.31 10.11
N LEU A 202 -11.12 -3.03 10.69
CA LEU A 202 -11.39 -3.10 12.13
C LEU A 202 -11.50 -4.55 12.64
N ASP A 203 -12.18 -5.45 11.90
CA ASP A 203 -12.31 -6.87 12.23
C ASP A 203 -10.97 -7.60 12.23
N GLY A 204 -9.98 -7.06 11.50
CA GLY A 204 -8.58 -7.48 11.59
C GLY A 204 -7.93 -7.19 12.96
N GLY A 205 -8.59 -6.42 13.82
CA GLY A 205 -8.23 -6.16 15.21
C GLY A 205 -6.98 -5.30 15.41
N GLN A 206 -6.52 -4.58 14.39
CA GLN A 206 -5.16 -4.02 14.41
C GLN A 206 -5.00 -2.61 13.86
N ARG A 207 -6.06 -1.89 13.47
CA ARG A 207 -5.86 -0.53 12.91
C ARG A 207 -6.86 0.49 13.42
N PRO A 208 -6.41 1.65 13.92
CA PRO A 208 -7.29 2.78 14.17
C PRO A 208 -7.89 3.26 12.84
N VAL A 209 -9.07 3.88 12.90
CA VAL A 209 -9.72 4.53 11.75
C VAL A 209 -9.92 6.00 12.10
N VAL A 210 -9.67 6.88 11.15
CA VAL A 210 -9.98 8.31 11.30
C VAL A 210 -11.43 8.53 10.91
N GLU A 211 -12.32 8.80 11.88
CA GLU A 211 -13.71 9.14 11.58
C GLU A 211 -13.89 10.62 11.21
N ARG A 212 -13.04 11.46 11.80
CA ARG A 212 -13.07 12.92 11.66
C ARG A 212 -11.66 13.50 11.74
N ALA A 213 -11.37 14.46 10.89
CA ALA A 213 -10.14 15.25 10.90
C ALA A 213 -10.47 16.74 10.79
N GLU A 214 -9.74 17.56 11.53
CA GLU A 214 -9.78 19.01 11.39
C GLU A 214 -8.46 19.49 10.80
N LEU A 215 -8.52 20.23 9.70
CA LEU A 215 -7.38 20.66 8.92
C LEU A 215 -7.37 22.19 8.88
N GLN A 216 -6.19 22.78 9.04
CA GLN A 216 -5.96 24.19 8.76
C GLN A 216 -5.18 24.31 7.45
N LEU A 217 -5.78 24.96 6.45
CA LEU A 217 -5.15 25.21 5.16
C LEU A 217 -4.60 26.63 5.12
N ALA A 218 -3.27 26.74 5.00
CA ALA A 218 -2.63 27.99 4.64
C ALA A 218 -2.81 28.25 3.14
N LEU A 219 -3.29 29.44 2.79
CA LEU A 219 -3.41 29.85 1.40
C LEU A 219 -2.09 30.48 0.93
N PRO A 220 -1.73 30.40 -0.37
CA PRO A 220 -0.46 30.94 -0.88
C PRO A 220 -0.31 32.46 -0.71
N ASN A 221 -1.41 33.17 -0.46
CA ASN A 221 -1.38 34.57 -0.13
C ASN A 221 -1.31 34.73 1.38
N ASP A 222 -0.14 35.12 1.89
CA ASP A 222 0.16 35.26 3.34
C ASP A 222 -0.81 36.19 4.09
N GLU A 223 -1.60 36.99 3.37
CA GLU A 223 -2.59 37.90 3.94
C GLU A 223 -3.96 37.27 4.23
N ALA A 224 -4.26 36.11 3.64
CA ALA A 224 -5.54 35.44 3.86
C ALA A 224 -5.50 34.59 5.15
N PRO A 225 -6.53 34.67 6.02
CA PRO A 225 -6.59 33.80 7.19
C PRO A 225 -6.60 32.33 6.75
N ALA A 226 -5.96 31.48 7.56
CA ALA A 226 -6.02 30.04 7.36
C ALA A 226 -7.48 29.57 7.33
N VAL A 227 -7.78 28.64 6.42
CA VAL A 227 -9.12 28.07 6.29
C VAL A 227 -9.21 26.83 7.16
N THR A 228 -10.18 26.79 8.06
CA THR A 228 -10.44 25.58 8.86
C THR A 228 -11.42 24.71 8.11
N MET A 229 -11.05 23.45 7.90
CA MET A 229 -11.88 22.44 7.27
C MET A 229 -12.05 21.26 8.23
N THR A 230 -13.29 20.85 8.45
CA THR A 230 -13.60 19.57 9.09
C THR A 230 -13.97 18.57 8.01
N LEU A 231 -13.20 17.49 7.95
CA LEU A 231 -13.50 16.28 7.20
C LEU A 231 -14.15 15.30 8.15
N TYR A 232 -15.32 14.77 7.82
CA TYR A 232 -16.01 13.82 8.69
C TYR A 232 -16.85 12.86 7.86
N ARG A 233 -17.17 11.70 8.44
CA ARG A 233 -18.11 10.76 7.83
C ARG A 233 -19.47 10.80 8.53
N PRO A 234 -20.54 11.23 7.86
CA PRO A 234 -21.90 11.03 8.37
C PRO A 234 -22.26 9.54 8.34
N SER A 235 -23.07 9.09 9.29
CA SER A 235 -23.53 7.70 9.36
C SER A 235 -24.20 7.27 8.03
N GLY A 236 -23.67 6.20 7.41
CA GLY A 236 -24.17 5.66 6.14
C GLY A 236 -23.95 6.55 4.91
N GLY A 237 -23.09 7.58 5.00
CA GLY A 237 -22.84 8.53 3.92
C GLY A 237 -21.39 8.59 3.44
N LEU A 238 -21.20 9.31 2.33
CA LEU A 238 -19.87 9.65 1.82
C LEU A 238 -19.16 10.62 2.76
N LEU A 239 -17.83 10.68 2.66
CA LEU A 239 -17.03 11.65 3.38
C LEU A 239 -17.50 13.06 3.03
N ALA A 240 -17.73 13.86 4.06
CA ALA A 240 -18.24 15.22 3.95
C ALA A 240 -17.18 16.22 4.41
N VAL A 241 -17.25 17.41 3.83
CA VAL A 241 -16.44 18.57 4.20
C VAL A 241 -17.37 19.64 4.75
N SER A 242 -16.99 20.24 5.87
CA SER A 242 -17.51 21.53 6.31
C SER A 242 -16.35 22.50 6.53
N SER A 243 -16.57 23.79 6.30
CA SER A 243 -15.56 24.82 6.53
C SER A 243 -16.18 26.06 7.16
N ASP A 244 -15.37 26.81 7.90
CA ASP A 244 -15.68 28.15 8.39
C ASP A 244 -15.53 29.23 7.30
N SER A 245 -14.90 28.89 6.17
CA SER A 245 -14.58 29.82 5.10
C SER A 245 -15.59 29.75 3.94
N PRO A 246 -16.05 30.90 3.42
CA PRO A 246 -16.90 30.94 2.24
C PRO A 246 -16.17 30.52 0.96
N LEU A 247 -14.85 30.35 1.01
CA LEU A 247 -14.05 29.86 -0.12
C LEU A 247 -14.30 28.38 -0.42
N VAL A 248 -14.86 27.63 0.55
CA VAL A 248 -15.23 26.22 0.40
C VAL A 248 -16.74 26.13 0.21
N ALA A 249 -17.19 26.17 -1.05
CA ALA A 249 -18.62 26.20 -1.39
C ALA A 249 -19.16 24.87 -1.94
N GLY A 250 -18.32 23.83 -2.06
CA GLY A 250 -18.65 22.58 -2.76
C GLY A 250 -18.81 21.36 -1.84
N GLN A 251 -19.60 20.40 -2.30
CA GLN A 251 -19.51 19.03 -1.81
C GLN A 251 -18.31 18.33 -2.47
N LEU A 252 -17.77 17.32 -1.80
CA LEU A 252 -16.79 16.44 -2.40
C LEU A 252 -17.44 15.66 -3.54
N ASP A 253 -16.77 15.63 -4.68
CA ASP A 253 -17.11 14.68 -5.73
C ASP A 253 -16.60 13.27 -5.36
N ARG A 254 -16.92 12.28 -6.22
CA ARG A 254 -16.52 10.88 -5.96
C ARG A 254 -15.01 10.71 -5.94
N ARG A 255 -14.27 11.46 -6.76
CA ARG A 255 -12.81 11.41 -6.77
C ARG A 255 -12.26 11.93 -5.45
N GLY A 256 -12.77 13.06 -4.97
CA GLY A 256 -12.45 13.63 -3.66
C GLY A 256 -12.78 12.69 -2.51
N HIS A 257 -13.93 11.99 -2.56
CA HIS A 257 -14.28 10.96 -1.58
C HIS A 257 -13.25 9.82 -1.56
N VAL A 258 -12.90 9.26 -2.71
CA VAL A 258 -11.91 8.17 -2.83
C VAL A 258 -10.52 8.63 -2.35
N ALA A 259 -10.08 9.82 -2.78
CA ALA A 259 -8.79 10.38 -2.40
C ALA A 259 -8.68 10.66 -0.90
N LEU A 260 -9.70 11.28 -0.29
CA LEU A 260 -9.71 11.58 1.14
C LEU A 260 -9.87 10.33 2.01
N THR A 261 -10.60 9.32 1.55
CA THR A 261 -10.65 8.02 2.22
C THR A 261 -9.26 7.37 2.28
N ALA A 262 -8.51 7.40 1.17
CA ALA A 262 -7.14 6.91 1.16
C ALA A 262 -6.21 7.75 2.06
N ALA A 263 -6.41 9.08 2.10
CA ALA A 263 -5.67 9.95 3.00
C ALA A 263 -5.96 9.65 4.48
N PHE A 264 -7.22 9.36 4.84
CA PHE A 264 -7.61 8.94 6.18
C PHE A 264 -6.92 7.65 6.61
N ASP A 265 -6.79 6.67 5.72
CA ASP A 265 -6.02 5.45 5.99
C ASP A 265 -4.51 5.73 6.21
N VAL A 266 -3.92 6.65 5.44
CA VAL A 266 -2.53 7.07 5.65
C VAL A 266 -2.34 7.77 6.99
N ILE A 267 -3.27 8.67 7.36
CA ILE A 267 -3.24 9.37 8.65
C ILE A 267 -3.41 8.37 9.80
N ALA A 268 -4.38 7.45 9.70
CA ALA A 268 -4.60 6.39 10.68
C ALA A 268 -3.31 5.59 10.95
N ARG A 269 -2.64 5.12 9.88
CA ARG A 269 -1.37 4.38 9.99
C ARG A 269 -0.25 5.21 10.58
N ALA A 270 -0.18 6.50 10.27
CA ALA A 270 0.82 7.39 10.86
C ALA A 270 0.57 7.62 12.36
N LEU A 271 -0.69 7.75 12.76
CA LEU A 271 -1.10 7.92 14.16
C LEU A 271 -0.95 6.63 14.97
N GLU A 272 -1.16 5.46 14.36
CA GLU A 272 -0.97 4.15 14.99
C GLU A 272 0.42 4.03 15.66
N ALA A 273 1.46 4.55 15.00
CA ALA A 273 2.84 4.52 15.52
C ALA A 273 3.09 5.39 16.76
N VAL A 274 2.17 6.29 17.11
CA VAL A 274 2.27 7.17 18.30
C VAL A 274 1.21 6.86 19.36
N LEU A 275 0.27 5.95 19.09
CA LEU A 275 -0.69 5.47 20.08
C LEU A 275 0.00 4.51 21.06
N THR A 276 -0.34 4.62 22.33
CA THR A 276 0.10 3.67 23.37
C THR A 276 -0.79 2.44 23.38
N ASP A 277 -0.30 1.31 23.89
CA ASP A 277 -1.11 0.08 24.06
C ASP A 277 -2.39 0.34 24.88
N ASP A 278 -2.32 1.26 25.85
CA ASP A 278 -3.45 1.69 26.67
C ASP A 278 -4.61 2.28 25.82
N ALA A 279 -4.33 2.84 24.64
CA ALA A 279 -5.36 3.35 23.73
C ALA A 279 -6.27 2.23 23.18
N TYR A 280 -5.85 0.97 23.25
CA TYR A 280 -6.59 -0.19 22.76
C TYR A 280 -7.25 -1.01 23.87
N LEU A 281 -6.92 -0.76 25.14
CA LEU A 281 -7.37 -1.57 26.27
C LEU A 281 -8.71 -1.11 26.86
N ASP A 282 -9.24 0.05 26.44
CA ASP A 282 -10.42 0.67 27.05
C ASP A 282 -11.75 0.34 26.36
N ASP A 283 -11.97 -0.93 26.02
CA ASP A 283 -13.27 -1.43 25.52
C ASP A 283 -14.35 -1.50 26.63
N THR A 284 -13.98 -1.11 27.87
CA THR A 284 -14.84 -1.11 29.05
C THR A 284 -15.67 0.17 29.23
N ILE A 285 -15.29 1.30 28.63
CA ILE A 285 -16.00 2.57 28.85
C ILE A 285 -17.24 2.74 27.94
N ASN A 286 -17.31 2.09 26.78
CA ASN A 286 -18.42 2.29 25.83
C ASN A 286 -19.58 1.27 25.90
N LYS A 287 -19.54 0.26 26.80
CA LYS A 287 -20.63 -0.75 26.93
C LYS A 287 -21.67 -0.46 28.00
N GLY A 288 -21.64 0.70 28.66
CA GLY A 288 -22.57 1.00 29.75
C GLY A 288 -23.14 2.41 29.74
N ASP A 289 -24.10 2.72 28.86
CA ASP A 289 -25.27 3.57 29.22
C ASP A 289 -26.32 3.77 28.10
N HIS A 290 -26.71 2.71 27.38
CA HIS A 290 -27.89 2.75 26.51
C HIS A 290 -28.95 1.73 26.96
N ARG A 291 -29.35 1.86 28.23
CA ARG A 291 -30.64 1.37 28.73
C ARG A 291 -31.37 2.56 29.34
N ASP A 292 -32.23 3.17 28.56
CA ASP A 292 -33.46 3.84 29.01
C ASP A 292 -34.52 3.71 27.90
#